data_AF-A0A662W7M1-F1
#
_entry.id   AF-A0A662W7M1-F1
#
_cell.length_a   1.000
_cell.length_b   1.000
_cell.length_c   1.000
_cell.angle_alpha   90.00
_cell.angle_beta   90.00
_cell.angle_gamma   90.00
#
_symmetry.space_group_name_H-M   'P 1'
#
loop_
_entity.id
_entity.type
_entity.pdbx_description
1 polymer ?
#
loop_
_entity_poly.entity_id
_entity_poly.type
_entity_poly.pdbx_seq_one_letter_code
_entity_poly.pdbx_strand_id
1 'polypeptide(L)'
;MEVVYRYAGILSPLIAFVSIFLAISTHPRFSFQNNAISDLGRAGLEGNYILNYGLILSGLFGLVFAYKLVKSQERVLGKIGSFIFAAGIFSLFLIGVFPEGTPPHFPVSLGFFLLSSFGM
;
A
#
# COMPACT_ATOMS: atom_id res chain seq x y z
N MET A 1 -23.49 -1.45 8.35
CA MET A 1 -22.63 -0.92 7.27
C MET A 1 -21.33 -0.27 7.74
N GLU A 2 -21.22 0.32 8.94
CA GLU A 2 -19.95 0.91 9.41
C GLU A 2 -18.83 -0.10 9.71
N VAL A 3 -19.21 -1.31 10.13
CA VAL A 3 -18.29 -2.35 10.59
C VAL A 3 -17.31 -2.81 9.49
N VAL A 4 -17.79 -2.96 8.25
CA VAL A 4 -16.97 -3.40 7.11
C VAL A 4 -15.82 -2.43 6.86
N TYR A 5 -16.10 -1.13 6.83
CA TYR A 5 -15.08 -0.11 6.57
C TYR A 5 -14.04 -0.02 7.69
N ARG A 6 -14.48 -0.18 8.96
CA ARG A 6 -13.56 -0.20 10.11
C ARG A 6 -12.61 -1.41 10.04
N TYR A 7 -13.15 -2.60 9.80
CA TYR A 7 -12.30 -3.79 9.62
C TYR A 7 -11.40 -3.66 8.39
N ALA A 8 -11.89 -3.06 7.30
CA ALA A 8 -11.05 -2.82 6.12
C ALA A 8 -9.84 -1.93 6.45
N GLY A 9 -10.06 -0.88 7.23
CA GLY A 9 -8.98 0.01 7.69
C GLY A 9 -7.99 -0.65 8.64
N ILE A 10 -8.42 -1.61 9.47
CA ILE A 10 -7.54 -2.38 10.35
C ILE A 10 -6.77 -3.45 9.57
N LEU A 11 -7.45 -4.16 8.67
CA LEU A 11 -6.88 -5.27 7.92
C LEU A 11 -5.86 -4.81 6.87
N SER A 12 -6.06 -3.65 6.25
CA SER A 12 -5.12 -3.08 5.26
C SER A 12 -3.67 -3.04 5.78
N PRO A 13 -3.32 -2.31 6.86
CA PRO A 13 -1.96 -2.27 7.36
C PRO A 13 -1.49 -3.64 7.89
N LEU A 14 -2.37 -4.45 8.50
CA LEU A 14 -2.01 -5.80 8.96
C LEU A 14 -1.55 -6.69 7.79
N ILE A 15 -2.30 -6.69 6.68
CA ILE A 15 -1.95 -7.45 5.48
C ILE A 15 -0.60 -6.96 4.93
N ALA A 16 -0.39 -5.64 4.86
CA ALA A 16 0.89 -5.09 4.41
C ALA A 16 2.05 -5.54 5.29
N PHE A 17 1.97 -5.37 6.61
CA PHE A 17 3.05 -5.73 7.53
C PHE A 17 3.32 -7.23 7.58
N VAL A 18 2.29 -8.07 7.57
CA VAL A 18 2.45 -9.53 7.50
C VAL A 18 3.13 -9.93 6.20
N SER A 19 2.73 -9.34 5.07
CA SER A 19 3.33 -9.65 3.76
C SER A 19 4.78 -9.20 3.67
N ILE A 20 5.11 -8.03 4.21
CA ILE A 20 6.50 -7.54 4.32
C ILE A 20 7.33 -8.49 5.19
N PHE A 21 6.83 -8.85 6.38
CA PHE A 21 7.52 -9.75 7.29
C PHE A 21 7.77 -11.12 6.65
N LEU A 22 6.76 -11.69 6.00
CA LEU A 22 6.90 -12.97 5.29
C LEU A 22 7.90 -12.86 4.14
N ALA A 23 7.83 -11.82 3.32
CA ALA A 23 8.75 -11.61 2.20
C ALA A 23 10.20 -11.53 2.69
N ILE A 24 10.47 -10.76 3.75
CA ILE A 24 11.80 -10.67 4.38
C ILE A 24 12.24 -12.05 4.90
N SER A 25 11.36 -12.74 5.62
CA SER A 25 11.66 -14.04 6.25
C SER A 25 11.98 -15.12 5.22
N THR A 26 11.37 -15.05 4.03
CA THR A 26 11.63 -15.96 2.91
C THR A 26 12.84 -15.57 2.06
N HIS A 27 13.51 -14.45 2.36
CA HIS A 27 14.64 -13.95 1.57
C HIS A 27 15.90 -13.77 2.45
N PRO A 28 16.70 -14.83 2.66
CA PRO A 28 17.80 -14.85 3.64
C PRO A 28 18.91 -13.80 3.41
N ARG A 29 19.02 -13.26 2.20
CA ARG A 29 20.02 -12.25 1.82
C ARG A 29 19.53 -10.82 1.98
N PHE A 30 18.28 -10.62 2.41
CA PHE A 30 17.74 -9.29 2.62
C PHE A 30 18.51 -8.55 3.73
N SER A 31 18.92 -7.32 3.43
CA SER A 31 19.60 -6.42 4.36
C SER A 31 18.99 -5.03 4.25
N PHE A 32 18.50 -4.49 5.36
CA PHE A 32 17.96 -3.12 5.39
C PHE A 32 18.99 -2.04 5.01
N GLN A 33 20.29 -2.34 5.09
CA GLN A 33 21.36 -1.42 4.66
C GLN A 33 21.54 -1.40 3.14
N ASN A 34 21.28 -2.51 2.47
CA ASN A 34 21.62 -2.71 1.05
C ASN A 34 20.39 -2.85 0.15
N ASN A 35 19.21 -3.07 0.73
CA ASN A 35 17.98 -3.36 0.01
C ASN A 35 16.85 -2.43 0.42
N ALA A 36 16.05 -2.03 -0.56
CA ALA A 36 14.72 -1.52 -0.32
C ALA A 36 13.75 -2.68 -0.09
N ILE A 37 12.67 -2.44 0.68
CA ILE A 37 11.60 -3.45 0.82
C ILE A 37 11.00 -3.79 -0.54
N SER A 38 10.91 -2.83 -1.47
CA SER A 38 10.41 -3.06 -2.84
C SER A 38 11.27 -4.05 -3.64
N ASP A 39 12.55 -4.24 -3.31
CA ASP A 39 13.41 -5.23 -3.96
C ASP A 39 12.86 -6.65 -3.80
N LEU A 40 12.19 -6.93 -2.67
CA LEU A 40 11.53 -8.22 -2.42
C LEU A 40 10.33 -8.45 -3.35
N GLY A 41 9.79 -7.39 -3.95
CA GLY A 41 8.72 -7.46 -4.95
C GLY A 41 9.23 -7.51 -6.39
N ARG A 42 10.55 -7.45 -6.62
CA ARG A 42 11.11 -7.27 -7.98
C ARG A 42 10.60 -8.31 -8.99
N ALA A 43 10.27 -7.85 -10.20
CA ALA A 43 9.85 -8.74 -11.27
C ALA A 43 10.95 -9.77 -11.60
N GLY A 44 10.55 -11.04 -11.70
CA GLY A 44 11.46 -12.17 -11.92
C GLY A 44 12.16 -12.70 -10.67
N LEU A 45 11.97 -12.08 -9.49
CA LEU A 45 12.46 -12.63 -8.23
C LEU A 45 11.54 -13.75 -7.74
N GLU A 46 12.12 -14.91 -7.40
CA GLU A 46 11.37 -16.01 -6.77
C GLU A 46 10.77 -15.56 -5.44
N GLY A 47 9.47 -15.83 -5.22
CA GLY A 47 8.76 -15.43 -4.01
C GLY A 47 8.22 -13.99 -4.02
N ASN A 48 8.44 -13.21 -5.09
CA ASN A 48 8.01 -11.79 -5.14
C ASN A 48 6.50 -11.57 -4.95
N TYR A 49 5.70 -12.58 -5.28
CA TYR A 49 4.25 -12.57 -5.16
C TYR A 49 3.80 -12.35 -3.71
N ILE A 50 4.61 -12.74 -2.71
CA ILE A 50 4.30 -12.55 -1.29
C ILE A 50 4.13 -11.06 -1.00
N LEU A 51 5.10 -10.23 -1.40
CA LEU A 51 5.01 -8.79 -1.21
C LEU A 51 3.96 -8.19 -2.15
N ASN A 52 4.04 -8.47 -3.45
CA ASN A 52 3.22 -7.79 -4.46
C ASN A 52 1.72 -8.03 -4.26
N TYR A 53 1.30 -9.28 -4.03
CA TYR A 53 -0.11 -9.57 -3.74
C TYR A 53 -0.54 -9.07 -2.36
N GLY A 54 0.38 -9.05 -1.38
CA GLY A 54 0.17 -8.39 -0.10
C GLY A 54 -0.15 -6.90 -0.24
N LEU A 55 0.62 -6.18 -1.05
CA LEU A 55 0.40 -4.75 -1.32
C LEU A 55 -0.90 -4.50 -2.09
N ILE A 56 -1.20 -5.33 -3.10
CA ILE A 56 -2.48 -5.28 -3.82
C ILE A 56 -3.65 -5.46 -2.84
N LEU A 57 -3.61 -6.51 -2.02
CA LEU A 57 -4.70 -6.82 -1.10
C LEU A 57 -4.83 -5.75 0.00
N SER A 58 -3.72 -5.29 0.55
CA SER A 58 -3.69 -4.15 1.48
C SER A 58 -4.31 -2.90 0.85
N GLY A 59 -3.94 -2.58 -0.39
CA GLY A 59 -4.46 -1.44 -1.12
C GLY A 59 -5.98 -1.53 -1.36
N LEU A 60 -6.49 -2.71 -1.73
CA LEU A 60 -7.93 -2.94 -1.90
C LEU A 60 -8.70 -2.68 -0.60
N PHE A 61 -8.24 -3.23 0.53
CA PHE A 61 -8.85 -3.01 1.83
C PHE A 61 -8.76 -1.53 2.26
N GLY A 62 -7.61 -0.90 2.02
CA GLY A 62 -7.40 0.51 2.32
C GLY A 62 -8.31 1.43 1.48
N LEU A 63 -8.56 1.11 0.21
CA LEU A 63 -9.48 1.87 -0.66
C LEU A 63 -10.93 1.76 -0.20
N VAL A 64 -11.35 0.57 0.27
CA VAL A 64 -12.68 0.39 0.89
C VAL A 64 -12.80 1.32 2.10
N PHE A 65 -11.81 1.35 2.98
CA PHE A 65 -11.79 2.28 4.12
C PHE A 65 -11.79 3.75 3.67
N ALA A 66 -10.92 4.12 2.74
CA ALA A 66 -10.74 5.49 2.27
C ALA A 66 -12.03 6.05 1.63
N TYR A 67 -12.80 5.21 0.94
CA TYR A 67 -14.12 5.59 0.43
C TYR A 67 -15.04 6.10 1.54
N LYS A 68 -15.13 5.35 2.65
CA LYS A 68 -15.96 5.77 3.79
C LYS A 68 -15.39 6.98 4.49
N LEU A 69 -14.06 7.08 4.60
CA LEU A 69 -13.37 8.23 5.18
C LEU A 69 -13.73 9.51 4.44
N VAL A 70 -13.65 9.54 3.10
CA VAL A 70 -14.05 10.69 2.28
C VAL A 70 -15.52 11.06 2.52
N LYS A 71 -16.41 10.07 2.60
CA LYS A 71 -17.85 10.29 2.82
C LYS A 71 -18.20 10.79 4.22
N SER A 72 -17.37 10.53 5.23
CA SER A 72 -17.61 10.98 6.60
C SER A 72 -17.11 12.40 6.88
N GLN A 73 -16.34 13.01 5.98
CA GLN A 73 -15.86 14.37 6.17
C GLN A 73 -16.94 15.40 5.86
N GLU A 74 -17.20 16.31 6.80
CA GLU A 74 -18.12 17.43 6.59
C GLU A 74 -17.40 18.67 6.04
N ARG A 75 -16.18 18.92 6.54
CA ARG A 75 -15.36 20.07 6.16
C ARG A 75 -14.65 19.84 4.82
N VAL A 76 -14.55 20.89 4.00
CA VAL A 76 -13.88 20.86 2.69
C VAL A 76 -12.42 20.38 2.81
N LEU A 77 -11.67 20.92 3.77
CA LEU A 77 -10.28 20.53 3.99
C LEU A 77 -10.15 19.03 4.33
N GLY A 78 -11.04 18.51 5.18
CA GLY A 78 -11.07 17.08 5.52
C GLY A 78 -11.37 16.21 4.30
N LYS A 79 -12.32 16.62 3.44
CA LYS A 79 -12.61 15.92 2.18
C LYS A 79 -11.39 15.88 1.27
N ILE A 80 -10.71 17.03 1.09
CA ILE A 80 -9.49 17.12 0.26
C ILE A 80 -8.41 16.18 0.79
N GLY A 81 -8.09 16.26 2.09
CA GLY A 81 -7.11 15.36 2.71
C GLY A 81 -7.46 13.88 2.51
N SER A 82 -8.73 13.51 2.75
CA SER A 82 -9.20 12.13 2.56
C SER A 82 -9.12 11.66 1.11
N PHE A 83 -9.35 12.54 0.13
CA PHE A 83 -9.16 12.23 -1.29
C PHE A 83 -7.68 12.04 -1.64
N ILE A 84 -6.80 12.90 -1.13
CA ILE A 84 -5.35 12.80 -1.31
C ILE A 84 -4.85 11.48 -0.68
N PHE A 85 -5.31 11.15 0.52
CA PHE A 85 -5.03 9.87 1.19
C PHE A 85 -5.49 8.68 0.33
N ALA A 86 -6.72 8.71 -0.19
CA ALA A 86 -7.25 7.67 -1.07
C ALA A 86 -6.39 7.48 -2.33
N ALA A 87 -5.88 8.56 -2.92
CA ALA A 87 -4.95 8.49 -4.05
C ALA A 87 -3.59 7.87 -3.66
N GLY A 88 -3.11 8.14 -2.44
CA GLY A 88 -1.95 7.45 -1.87
C GLY A 88 -2.19 5.94 -1.75
N ILE A 89 -3.31 5.52 -1.17
CA ILE A 89 -3.64 4.10 -1.06
C ILE A 89 -3.86 3.44 -2.44
N PHE A 90 -4.42 4.16 -3.40
CA PHE A 90 -4.48 3.66 -4.78
C PHE A 90 -3.08 3.44 -5.35
N SER A 91 -2.14 4.34 -5.05
CA SER A 91 -0.75 4.18 -5.44
C SER A 91 -0.12 2.95 -4.77
N LEU A 92 -0.42 2.66 -3.49
CA LEU A 92 -0.01 1.41 -2.81
C LEU A 92 -0.48 0.15 -3.56
N PHE A 93 -1.74 0.13 -3.98
CA PHE A 93 -2.26 -0.96 -4.82
C PHE A 93 -1.44 -1.10 -6.11
N LEU A 94 -1.15 0.03 -6.77
CA LEU A 94 -0.37 0.04 -8.00
C LEU A 94 1.09 -0.39 -7.81
N ILE A 95 1.71 -0.18 -6.65
CA ILE A 95 3.07 -0.69 -6.35
C ILE A 95 3.10 -2.23 -6.49
N GLY A 96 2.06 -2.91 -6.00
CA GLY A 96 1.97 -4.36 -6.16
C GLY A 96 1.61 -4.81 -7.59
N VAL A 97 0.87 -3.99 -8.35
CA VAL A 97 0.53 -4.25 -9.77
C VAL A 97 1.73 -4.02 -10.69
N PHE A 98 2.58 -3.05 -10.37
CA PHE A 98 3.79 -2.69 -11.11
C PHE A 98 4.99 -2.91 -10.20
N PRO A 99 5.48 -4.15 -10.07
CA PRO A 99 6.56 -4.46 -9.15
C PRO A 99 7.88 -3.80 -9.54
N GLU A 100 8.83 -3.77 -8.61
CA GLU A 100 10.16 -3.21 -8.82
C GLU A 100 10.81 -3.80 -10.09
N GLY A 101 11.48 -2.94 -10.88
CA GLY A 101 11.97 -3.30 -12.21
C GLY A 101 10.93 -3.21 -13.35
N THR A 102 9.68 -2.80 -13.09
CA THR A 102 8.67 -2.55 -14.13
C THR A 102 8.17 -1.09 -14.09
N PRO A 103 8.04 -0.39 -15.23
CA PRO A 103 7.35 0.90 -15.24
C PRO A 103 5.84 0.72 -15.00
N PRO A 104 5.16 1.62 -14.28
CA PRO A 104 5.66 2.83 -13.64
C PRO A 104 5.94 2.67 -12.12
N HIS A 105 6.68 1.65 -11.66
CA HIS A 105 6.93 1.40 -10.23
C HIS A 105 7.39 2.63 -9.44
N PHE A 106 8.45 3.31 -9.91
CA PHE A 106 9.01 4.46 -9.20
C PHE A 106 8.00 5.59 -8.93
N PRO A 107 7.26 6.14 -9.93
CA PRO A 107 6.31 7.21 -9.66
C PRO A 107 5.11 6.77 -8.81
N VAL A 108 4.65 5.51 -8.89
CA VAL A 108 3.58 5.04 -7.99
C VAL A 108 4.08 4.83 -6.56
N SER A 109 5.32 4.38 -6.37
CA SER A 109 5.98 4.31 -5.06
C SER A 109 6.15 5.68 -4.43
N LEU A 110 6.65 6.66 -5.19
CA LEU A 110 6.76 8.05 -4.75
C LEU A 110 5.38 8.65 -4.44
N GLY A 111 4.40 8.40 -5.31
CA GLY A 111 3.01 8.82 -5.16
C GLY A 111 2.40 8.31 -3.86
N PHE A 112 2.61 7.04 -3.52
CA PHE A 112 2.16 6.49 -2.24
C PHE A 112 2.72 7.29 -1.07
N PHE A 113 4.05 7.41 -0.95
CA PHE A 113 4.66 8.08 0.20
C PHE A 113 4.25 9.54 0.35
N LEU A 114 4.18 10.30 -0.74
CA LEU A 114 3.78 11.71 -0.68
C LEU A 114 2.29 11.86 -0.38
N LEU A 115 1.43 11.21 -1.15
CA LEU A 115 -0.02 11.39 -1.05
C LEU A 115 -0.58 10.80 0.25
N SER A 116 -0.09 9.64 0.70
CA SER A 116 -0.56 9.09 1.99
C SER A 116 -0.13 9.98 3.16
N SER A 117 1.05 10.59 3.10
CA SER A 117 1.57 11.45 4.18
C SER A 117 0.86 12.80 4.24
N PHE A 118 0.64 13.45 3.09
CA PHE A 118 -0.05 14.75 3.04
C PHE A 118 -1.59 14.65 3.14
N GLY A 119 -2.14 13.45 2.91
CA GLY A 119 -3.58 13.20 3.01
C GLY A 119 -4.07 12.86 4.42
N MET A 120 -3.17 12.45 5.33
CA MET A 120 -3.46 12.25 6.76
C MET A 120 -3.59 13.58 7.49
#